data_AF-A0A954WX61-F1
#
_entry.id   AF-A0A954WX61-F1
#
_cell.length_a   1.000
_cell.length_b   1.000
_cell.length_c   1.000
_cell.angle_alpha   90.00
_cell.angle_beta   90.00
_cell.angle_gamma   90.00
#
_symmetry.space_group_name_H-M   'P 1'
#
loop_
_entity.id
_entity.type
_entity.pdbx_description
1 polymer ?
#
loop_
_entity_poly.entity_id
_entity_poly.type
_entity_poly.pdbx_seq_one_letter_code
_entity_poly.pdbx_strand_id
1 'polypeptide(L)'
;MISQRHRTAKSWNTLTLILLFCGCSAPTGSNSATSVVDLNGKAVNLFEENENNAFVVVFMRTDCPIGNRYAPTISQLAAEFRSSDLEFVLVYPIVSDSVESIKTHLSDYSLDLKSYRDPHRSLVKKIGASVTPEAAVFDRQHRLIYRGRVNDRFVDFGKARLEPTTDDLRNVLLKIRQGKEVEPIFTSAVGCYIEEEVERKSLQLPPRLNTEQSRETLR
;
A
#
# COMPACT_ATOMS: atom_id res chain seq x y z
N MET A 1 -41.69 73.53 4.84
CA MET A 1 -42.82 73.11 5.69
C MET A 1 -43.86 72.41 4.82
N ILE A 2 -44.18 71.15 5.15
CA ILE A 2 -45.50 70.46 5.05
C ILE A 2 -46.17 70.46 3.66
N SER A 3 -46.34 69.34 2.94
CA SER A 3 -47.39 68.30 3.15
C SER A 3 -47.28 67.30 1.95
N GLN A 4 -47.15 65.97 2.09
CA GLN A 4 -48.22 64.94 2.22
C GLN A 4 -49.40 65.19 1.24
N ARG A 5 -49.97 64.30 0.39
CA ARG A 5 -50.03 62.84 0.10
C ARG A 5 -50.64 62.73 -1.34
N HIS A 6 -50.52 61.66 -2.14
CA HIS A 6 -51.40 60.46 -2.17
C HIS A 6 -50.99 59.58 -3.37
N ARG A 7 -50.58 58.31 -3.14
CA ARG A 7 -51.28 57.04 -3.47
C ARG A 7 -51.81 56.86 -4.92
N THR A 8 -51.27 55.85 -5.61
CA THR A 8 -51.96 54.63 -6.14
C THR A 8 -50.99 53.88 -7.07
N ALA A 9 -50.38 52.76 -6.63
CA ALA A 9 -50.87 51.39 -6.81
C ALA A 9 -51.06 50.97 -8.28
N LYS A 10 -50.08 50.27 -8.85
CA LYS A 10 -50.34 49.28 -9.89
C LYS A 10 -49.37 48.11 -9.77
N SER A 11 -49.95 47.02 -9.29
CA SER A 11 -49.37 45.68 -9.20
C SER A 11 -49.01 45.19 -10.60
N TRP A 12 -47.80 44.65 -10.76
CA TRP A 12 -47.47 43.68 -11.79
C TRP A 12 -46.81 42.48 -11.13
N ASN A 13 -47.60 41.41 -11.01
CA ASN A 13 -47.15 40.05 -10.78
C ASN A 13 -46.07 39.70 -11.79
N THR A 14 -44.82 39.60 -11.35
CA THR A 14 -43.79 38.82 -12.04
C THR A 14 -43.48 37.63 -11.15
N LEU A 15 -44.05 36.49 -11.53
CA LEU A 15 -43.86 35.20 -10.90
C LEU A 15 -42.46 34.70 -11.34
N THR A 16 -41.41 35.12 -10.65
CA THR A 16 -40.05 34.62 -10.91
C THR A 16 -39.90 33.27 -10.22
N LEU A 17 -40.03 32.21 -11.01
CA LEU A 17 -39.73 30.84 -10.61
C LEU A 17 -38.20 30.71 -10.43
N ILE A 18 -37.71 30.95 -9.21
CA ILE A 18 -36.31 30.69 -8.86
C ILE A 18 -36.14 29.17 -8.74
N LEU A 19 -35.57 28.58 -9.79
CA LEU A 19 -35.01 27.22 -9.77
C LEU A 19 -33.89 27.19 -8.73
N LEU A 20 -34.20 26.75 -7.52
CA LEU A 20 -33.22 26.26 -6.55
C LEU A 20 -32.57 25.01 -7.14
N PHE A 21 -31.51 25.21 -7.92
CA PHE A 21 -30.51 24.18 -8.15
C PHE A 21 -29.80 23.95 -6.80
N CYS A 22 -30.36 23.03 -6.01
CA CYS A 22 -29.64 22.37 -4.94
C CYS A 22 -28.55 21.52 -5.61
N GLY A 23 -27.42 22.16 -5.91
CA GLY A 23 -26.19 21.49 -6.30
C GLY A 23 -25.69 20.72 -5.08
N CYS A 24 -26.25 19.52 -4.88
CA CYS A 24 -25.68 18.53 -3.99
C CYS A 24 -24.41 18.01 -4.66
N SER A 25 -23.32 18.77 -4.54
CA SER A 25 -21.98 18.27 -4.83
C SER A 25 -21.66 17.22 -3.77
N ALA A 26 -22.07 15.99 -4.01
CA ALA A 26 -21.56 14.86 -3.27
C ALA A 26 -20.05 14.77 -3.56
N PRO A 27 -19.17 14.72 -2.54
CA PRO A 27 -17.77 14.42 -2.76
C PRO A 27 -17.65 12.96 -3.20
N THR A 28 -17.62 12.74 -4.52
CA THR A 28 -17.21 11.47 -5.11
C THR A 28 -15.70 11.36 -4.95
N GLY A 29 -15.25 10.55 -4.00
CA GLY A 29 -13.83 10.30 -3.80
C GLY A 29 -13.54 9.55 -2.51
N SER A 30 -14.05 8.33 -2.37
CA SER A 30 -13.51 7.40 -1.36
C SER A 30 -12.12 6.96 -1.84
N ASN A 31 -11.08 7.71 -1.46
CA ASN A 31 -9.67 7.40 -1.68
C ASN A 31 -9.16 6.24 -0.79
N SER A 32 -10.03 5.32 -0.35
CA SER A 32 -9.66 4.24 0.58
C SER A 32 -8.72 3.19 -0.02
N ALA A 33 -8.57 3.12 -1.34
CA ALA A 33 -7.78 2.09 -2.02
C ALA A 33 -6.25 2.22 -1.83
N THR A 34 -5.76 3.32 -1.25
CA THR A 34 -4.33 3.61 -1.09
C THR A 34 -3.93 4.04 0.31
N SER A 35 -4.85 3.91 1.28
CA SER A 35 -4.60 4.36 2.64
C SER A 35 -3.79 3.33 3.43
N VAL A 36 -2.67 3.76 3.97
CA VAL A 36 -1.87 3.08 4.99
C VAL A 36 -2.02 3.82 6.33
N VAL A 37 -1.47 3.27 7.41
CA VAL A 37 -1.53 3.88 8.75
C VAL A 37 -0.11 4.06 9.26
N ASP A 38 0.24 5.26 9.71
CA ASP A 38 1.55 5.49 10.32
C ASP A 38 1.66 4.79 11.69
N LEU A 39 2.85 4.81 12.29
CA LEU A 39 3.10 4.17 13.60
C LEU A 39 2.52 4.94 14.79
N ASN A 40 1.78 6.03 14.55
CA ASN A 40 1.00 6.77 15.55
C ASN A 40 -0.51 6.56 15.38
N GLY A 41 -0.94 5.75 14.40
CA GLY A 41 -2.35 5.45 14.13
C GLY A 41 -3.04 6.43 13.18
N LYS A 42 -2.31 7.37 12.57
CA LYS A 42 -2.87 8.30 11.59
C LYS A 42 -2.97 7.62 10.22
N ALA A 43 -4.16 7.69 9.61
CA ALA A 43 -4.34 7.28 8.23
C ALA A 43 -3.60 8.24 7.27
N VAL A 44 -2.90 7.66 6.30
CA VAL A 44 -2.04 8.35 5.33
C VAL A 44 -2.35 7.81 3.95
N ASN A 45 -2.46 8.69 2.95
CA ASN A 45 -2.46 8.31 1.54
C ASN A 45 -1.06 8.56 0.96
N LEU A 46 -0.30 7.49 0.72
CA LEU A 46 1.10 7.63 0.28
C LEU A 46 1.26 8.38 -1.05
N PHE A 47 0.26 8.28 -1.93
CA PHE A 47 0.27 8.96 -3.21
C PHE A 47 0.06 10.48 -3.03
N GLU A 48 -0.83 10.89 -2.12
CA GLU A 48 -1.02 12.31 -1.81
C GLU A 48 0.19 12.89 -1.07
N GLU A 49 0.81 12.15 -0.14
CA GLU A 49 2.04 12.61 0.54
C GLU A 49 3.24 12.76 -0.42
N ASN A 50 3.21 12.04 -1.55
CA ASN A 50 4.25 12.05 -2.58
C ASN A 50 3.76 12.71 -3.88
N GLU A 51 2.89 13.71 -3.79
CA GLU A 51 2.48 14.47 -4.97
C GLU A 51 3.73 15.07 -5.66
N ASN A 52 3.90 14.78 -6.95
CA ASN A 52 5.05 15.18 -7.79
C ASN A 52 6.40 14.50 -7.46
N ASN A 53 6.45 13.59 -6.50
CA ASN A 53 7.66 12.85 -6.15
C ASN A 53 7.59 11.40 -6.62
N ALA A 54 8.73 10.85 -7.01
CA ALA A 54 8.86 9.40 -7.11
C ALA A 54 8.90 8.82 -5.69
N PHE A 55 8.46 7.59 -5.51
CA PHE A 55 8.58 6.94 -4.21
C PHE A 55 8.76 5.43 -4.33
N VAL A 56 9.47 4.89 -3.35
CA VAL A 56 9.80 3.47 -3.24
C VAL A 56 9.12 2.92 -2.01
N VAL A 57 8.36 1.85 -2.19
CA VAL A 57 7.77 1.06 -1.12
C VAL A 57 8.54 -0.24 -1.02
N VAL A 58 9.02 -0.60 0.16
CA VAL A 58 9.50 -1.96 0.45
C VAL A 58 8.57 -2.62 1.44
N PHE A 59 7.90 -3.68 1.02
CA PHE A 59 7.04 -4.49 1.86
C PHE A 59 7.90 -5.36 2.78
N MET A 60 7.67 -5.26 4.08
CA MET A 60 8.43 -5.94 5.13
C MET A 60 7.47 -6.62 6.10
N ARG A 61 7.97 -7.60 6.86
CA ARG A 61 7.28 -8.17 8.03
C ARG A 61 8.30 -8.48 9.11
N THR A 62 7.90 -8.39 10.36
CA THR A 62 8.84 -8.42 11.50
C THR A 62 9.56 -9.77 11.67
N ASP A 63 8.96 -10.85 11.19
CA ASP A 63 9.38 -12.25 11.36
C ASP A 63 9.96 -12.88 10.08
N CYS A 64 10.22 -12.11 9.01
CA CYS A 64 10.78 -12.66 7.77
C CYS A 64 12.32 -12.71 7.81
N PRO A 65 12.96 -13.90 7.89
CA PRO A 65 14.42 -13.99 7.94
C PRO A 65 15.10 -13.46 6.66
N ILE A 66 14.45 -13.57 5.50
CA ILE A 66 14.99 -13.03 4.24
C ILE A 66 14.92 -11.50 4.25
N GLY A 67 13.78 -10.92 4.65
CA GLY A 67 13.58 -9.47 4.78
C GLY A 67 14.62 -8.85 5.71
N ASN A 68 14.78 -9.47 6.87
CA ASN A 68 15.73 -9.07 7.91
C ASN A 68 17.18 -9.05 7.38
N ARG A 69 17.56 -10.04 6.56
CA ARG A 69 18.88 -10.09 5.92
C ARG A 69 19.07 -9.07 4.80
N TYR A 70 17.98 -8.53 4.24
CA TYR A 70 18.02 -7.44 3.27
C TYR A 70 18.08 -6.05 3.91
N ALA A 71 17.84 -5.93 5.22
CA ALA A 71 17.80 -4.63 5.90
C ALA A 71 19.03 -3.73 5.62
N PRO A 72 20.29 -4.23 5.68
CA PRO A 72 21.45 -3.40 5.33
C PRO A 72 21.43 -2.88 3.89
N THR A 73 21.03 -3.72 2.94
CA THR A 73 20.91 -3.33 1.51
C THR A 73 19.81 -2.30 1.31
N ILE A 74 18.66 -2.46 1.98
CA ILE A 74 17.56 -1.50 1.92
C ILE A 74 18.01 -0.14 2.48
N SER A 75 18.64 -0.12 3.65
CA SER A 75 19.19 1.12 4.24
C SER A 75 20.24 1.78 3.35
N GLN A 76 21.12 0.99 2.73
CA GLN A 76 22.12 1.50 1.79
C GLN A 76 21.47 2.14 0.55
N LEU A 77 20.46 1.49 -0.04
CA LEU A 77 19.75 2.05 -1.19
C LEU A 77 18.99 3.32 -0.81
N ALA A 78 18.30 3.33 0.32
CA ALA A 78 17.60 4.52 0.78
C ALA A 78 18.56 5.69 1.04
N ALA A 79 19.74 5.43 1.62
CA ALA A 79 20.77 6.45 1.80
C ALA A 79 21.38 6.92 0.46
N GLU A 80 21.68 5.99 -0.45
CA GLU A 80 22.25 6.30 -1.77
C GLU A 80 21.30 7.17 -2.60
N PHE A 81 19.99 6.90 -2.57
CA PHE A 81 18.98 7.56 -3.40
C PHE A 81 18.17 8.65 -2.70
N ARG A 82 18.55 9.02 -1.47
CA ARG A 82 17.92 10.11 -0.74
C ARG A 82 17.99 11.41 -1.56
N SER A 83 16.83 11.98 -1.87
CA SER A 83 16.71 13.27 -2.55
C SER A 83 15.38 13.95 -2.19
N SER A 84 15.20 15.21 -2.57
CA SER A 84 13.90 15.90 -2.39
C SER A 84 12.78 15.30 -3.24
N ASP A 85 13.13 14.55 -4.29
CA ASP A 85 12.20 14.12 -5.33
C ASP A 85 11.97 12.60 -5.32
N LEU A 86 12.56 11.89 -4.35
CA LEU A 86 12.44 10.45 -4.17
C LEU A 86 12.36 10.08 -2.69
N GLU A 87 11.21 9.54 -2.28
CA GLU A 87 11.01 9.02 -0.93
C GLU A 87 11.16 7.49 -0.87
N PHE A 88 11.72 6.99 0.23
CA PHE A 88 11.81 5.55 0.52
C PHE A 88 11.00 5.26 1.78
N VAL A 89 10.07 4.32 1.70
CA VAL A 89 9.19 3.94 2.82
C VAL A 89 9.14 2.43 3.00
N LEU A 90 8.93 2.00 4.23
CA LEU A 90 8.64 0.61 4.57
C LEU A 90 7.14 0.45 4.82
N VAL A 91 6.57 -0.64 4.34
CA VAL A 91 5.16 -0.98 4.59
C VAL A 91 5.08 -2.38 5.19
N TYR A 92 4.41 -2.49 6.33
CA TYR A 92 4.18 -3.74 7.06
C TYR A 92 2.72 -4.19 6.84
N PRO A 93 2.48 -5.18 5.96
CA PRO A 93 1.12 -5.60 5.59
C PRO A 93 0.56 -6.73 6.46
N ILE A 94 1.37 -7.26 7.39
CA ILE A 94 0.95 -8.34 8.27
C ILE A 94 0.11 -7.76 9.42
N VAL A 95 -1.15 -8.19 9.50
CA VAL A 95 -2.12 -7.65 10.47
C VAL A 95 -1.66 -7.88 11.92
N SER A 96 -0.97 -8.99 12.18
CA SER A 96 -0.44 -9.34 13.50
C SER A 96 0.81 -8.55 13.89
N ASP A 97 1.47 -7.84 12.97
CA ASP A 97 2.58 -6.93 13.31
C ASP A 97 2.01 -5.71 14.05
N SER A 98 2.18 -5.68 15.37
CA SER A 98 1.82 -4.52 16.21
C SER A 98 2.77 -3.35 15.97
N VAL A 99 2.34 -2.13 16.33
CA VAL A 99 3.20 -0.94 16.25
C VAL A 99 4.48 -1.13 17.06
N GLU A 100 4.38 -1.74 18.24
CA GLU A 100 5.52 -2.03 19.12
C GLU A 100 6.48 -3.01 18.46
N SER A 101 5.97 -4.11 17.90
CA SER A 101 6.81 -5.10 17.20
C SER A 101 7.53 -4.50 15.99
N ILE A 102 6.86 -3.60 15.26
CA ILE A 102 7.46 -2.88 14.13
C ILE A 102 8.56 -1.93 14.63
N LYS A 103 8.32 -1.15 15.69
CA LYS A 103 9.34 -0.27 16.27
C LYS A 103 10.56 -1.05 16.76
N THR A 104 10.36 -2.19 17.42
CA THR A 104 11.45 -3.10 17.80
C THR A 104 12.21 -3.60 16.59
N HIS A 105 11.51 -4.09 15.57
CA HIS A 105 12.13 -4.56 14.33
C HIS A 105 12.95 -3.47 13.62
N LEU A 106 12.43 -2.24 13.53
CA LEU A 106 13.16 -1.11 12.95
C LEU A 106 14.46 -0.82 13.72
N SER A 107 14.40 -0.88 15.05
CA SER A 107 15.58 -0.70 15.92
C SER A 107 16.60 -1.83 15.73
N ASP A 108 16.15 -3.09 15.82
CA ASP A 108 17.02 -4.28 15.77
C ASP A 108 17.78 -4.37 14.44
N TYR A 109 17.16 -3.93 13.35
CA TYR A 109 17.74 -3.97 12.01
C TYR A 109 18.25 -2.62 11.50
N SER A 110 18.29 -1.60 12.36
CA SER A 110 18.78 -0.25 12.02
C SER A 110 18.13 0.33 10.74
N LEU A 111 16.81 0.17 10.64
CA LEU A 111 15.99 0.68 9.54
C LEU A 111 15.42 2.05 9.93
N ASP A 112 16.19 3.11 9.65
CA ASP A 112 15.76 4.50 9.86
C ASP A 112 14.99 5.03 8.64
N LEU A 113 13.81 4.44 8.39
CA LEU A 113 12.93 4.80 7.29
C LEU A 113 11.51 5.03 7.80
N LYS A 114 10.81 5.97 7.17
CA LYS A 114 9.38 6.14 7.40
C LYS A 114 8.68 4.81 7.14
N SER A 115 7.85 4.43 8.10
CA SER A 115 7.27 3.11 8.15
C SER A 115 5.77 3.21 8.40
N TYR A 116 5.01 2.38 7.69
CA TYR A 116 3.57 2.36 7.75
C TYR A 116 3.07 0.93 7.91
N ARG A 117 1.88 0.78 8.46
CA ARG A 117 1.09 -0.45 8.46
C ARG A 117 0.10 -0.42 7.30
N ASP A 118 -0.11 -1.55 6.66
CA ASP A 118 -1.20 -1.76 5.68
C ASP A 118 -2.19 -2.81 6.22
N PRO A 119 -2.95 -2.48 7.28
CA PRO A 119 -3.79 -3.46 7.99
C PRO A 119 -4.95 -4.00 7.14
N HIS A 120 -5.34 -3.28 6.10
CA HIS A 120 -6.40 -3.68 5.17
C HIS A 120 -5.86 -4.29 3.88
N ARG A 121 -4.53 -4.37 3.73
CA ARG A 121 -3.83 -4.83 2.52
C ARG A 121 -4.27 -4.05 1.28
N SER A 122 -4.68 -2.79 1.43
CA SER A 122 -5.18 -1.96 0.33
C SER A 122 -4.03 -1.65 -0.65
N LEU A 123 -2.87 -1.30 -0.10
CA LEU A 123 -1.68 -1.02 -0.91
C LEU A 123 -1.11 -2.30 -1.53
N VAL A 124 -1.07 -3.39 -0.76
CA VAL A 124 -0.69 -4.73 -1.26
C VAL A 124 -1.55 -5.11 -2.47
N LYS A 125 -2.89 -5.01 -2.35
CA LYS A 125 -3.83 -5.33 -3.44
C LYS A 125 -3.64 -4.44 -4.66
N LYS A 126 -3.42 -3.14 -4.46
CA LYS A 126 -3.17 -2.20 -5.56
C LYS A 126 -1.87 -2.52 -6.31
N ILE A 127 -0.82 -2.91 -5.60
CA ILE A 127 0.52 -3.17 -6.17
C ILE A 127 0.64 -4.61 -6.70
N GLY A 128 -0.13 -5.54 -6.13
CA GLY A 128 0.02 -6.97 -6.36
C GLY A 128 1.31 -7.52 -5.73
N ALA A 129 1.73 -6.98 -4.59
CA ALA A 129 2.81 -7.55 -3.80
C ALA A 129 2.34 -8.86 -3.16
N SER A 130 3.23 -9.84 -3.07
CA SER A 130 2.91 -11.23 -2.67
C SER A 130 3.83 -11.78 -1.58
N VAL A 131 5.04 -11.26 -1.48
CA VAL A 131 6.05 -11.73 -0.52
C VAL A 131 6.79 -10.56 0.15
N THR A 132 7.52 -10.85 1.21
CA THR A 132 8.42 -9.93 1.90
C THR A 132 9.84 -10.50 1.93
N PRO A 133 10.88 -9.73 1.55
CA PRO A 133 10.77 -8.36 1.06
C PRO A 133 10.39 -8.32 -0.41
N GLU A 134 9.57 -7.35 -0.78
CA GLU A 134 9.25 -7.02 -2.17
C GLU A 134 9.21 -5.51 -2.31
N ALA A 135 9.90 -4.99 -3.33
CA ALA A 135 9.99 -3.56 -3.59
C ALA A 135 9.03 -3.16 -4.70
N ALA A 136 8.48 -1.96 -4.60
CA ALA A 136 7.70 -1.31 -5.64
C ALA A 136 8.18 0.13 -5.83
N VAL A 137 8.25 0.60 -7.07
CA VAL A 137 8.67 1.97 -7.39
C VAL A 137 7.61 2.65 -8.21
N PHE A 138 7.25 3.85 -7.78
CA PHE A 138 6.35 4.75 -8.48
C PHE A 138 7.13 5.95 -9.00
N ASP A 139 6.84 6.36 -10.23
CA ASP A 139 7.37 7.61 -10.77
C ASP A 139 6.58 8.83 -10.27
N ARG A 140 7.00 10.02 -10.71
CA ARG A 140 6.36 11.31 -10.34
C ARG A 140 4.92 11.44 -10.84
N GLN A 141 4.50 10.59 -11.77
CA GLN A 141 3.13 10.49 -12.29
C GLN A 141 2.34 9.38 -11.57
N HIS A 142 2.90 8.82 -10.50
CA HIS A 142 2.34 7.73 -9.70
C HIS A 142 2.06 6.45 -10.51
N ARG A 143 2.78 6.24 -11.61
CA ARG A 143 2.76 4.99 -12.36
C ARG A 143 3.66 3.98 -11.67
N LEU A 144 3.17 2.76 -11.50
CA LEU A 144 3.99 1.64 -11.02
C LEU A 144 4.97 1.22 -12.11
N ILE A 145 6.24 1.58 -11.96
CA ILE A 145 7.30 1.31 -12.95
C ILE A 145 8.20 0.13 -12.54
N TYR A 146 8.13 -0.31 -11.28
CA TYR A 146 8.81 -1.51 -10.82
C TYR A 146 8.02 -2.22 -9.74
N ARG A 147 7.99 -3.56 -9.78
CA ARG A 147 7.67 -4.40 -8.63
C ARG A 147 8.50 -5.67 -8.67
N GLY A 148 9.13 -6.02 -7.56
CA GLY A 148 9.81 -7.31 -7.42
C GLY A 148 10.94 -7.30 -6.41
N ARG A 149 11.98 -8.10 -6.67
CA ARG A 149 13.08 -8.30 -5.72
C ARG A 149 13.94 -7.05 -5.52
N VAL A 150 14.67 -6.98 -4.41
CA VAL A 150 15.68 -5.94 -4.19
C VAL A 150 16.89 -6.19 -5.11
N ASN A 151 17.43 -7.40 -5.05
CA ASN A 151 18.47 -7.95 -5.92
C ASN A 151 18.32 -9.48 -5.99
N ASP A 152 19.22 -10.17 -6.67
CA ASP A 152 19.18 -11.63 -6.79
C ASP A 152 19.97 -12.38 -5.70
N ARG A 153 20.32 -11.78 -4.56
CA ARG A 153 21.11 -12.47 -3.52
C ARG A 153 20.44 -13.76 -3.05
N PHE A 154 19.12 -13.75 -2.88
CA PHE A 154 18.35 -14.94 -2.50
C PHE A 154 17.78 -15.62 -3.74
N VAL A 155 18.18 -16.87 -3.97
CA VAL A 155 17.68 -17.72 -5.07
C VAL A 155 16.38 -18.39 -4.65
N ASP A 156 16.33 -18.84 -3.39
CA ASP A 156 15.24 -19.58 -2.77
C ASP A 156 15.39 -19.51 -1.24
N PHE A 157 14.41 -20.02 -0.49
CA PHE A 157 14.52 -20.22 0.95
C PHE A 157 15.73 -21.08 1.30
N GLY A 158 16.55 -20.59 2.23
CA GLY A 158 17.79 -21.25 2.63
C GLY A 158 18.91 -21.22 1.57
N LYS A 159 18.67 -20.65 0.38
CA LYS A 159 19.64 -20.59 -0.72
C LYS A 159 19.98 -19.15 -1.07
N ALA A 160 21.14 -18.70 -0.59
CA ALA A 160 21.67 -17.37 -0.88
C ALA A 160 23.02 -17.46 -1.59
N ARG A 161 23.25 -16.51 -2.51
CA ARG A 161 24.56 -16.21 -3.05
C ARG A 161 25.38 -15.47 -2.00
N LEU A 162 26.71 -15.58 -2.11
CA LEU A 162 27.63 -14.76 -1.31
C LEU A 162 27.38 -13.28 -1.62
N GLU A 163 27.42 -12.95 -2.91
CA GLU A 163 27.14 -11.63 -3.47
C GLU A 163 26.03 -11.71 -4.54
N PRO A 164 25.18 -10.68 -4.67
CA PRO A 164 24.23 -10.58 -5.78
C PRO A 164 24.99 -10.45 -7.12
N THR A 165 24.41 -10.99 -8.19
CA THR A 165 24.86 -10.77 -9.57
C THR A 165 24.10 -9.65 -10.26
N THR A 166 22.91 -9.28 -9.76
CA THR A 166 22.10 -8.17 -10.29
C THR A 166 21.45 -7.37 -9.16
N ASP A 167 21.61 -6.03 -9.17
CA ASP A 167 20.89 -5.12 -8.26
C ASP A 167 19.66 -4.50 -8.93
N ASP A 168 18.59 -5.29 -9.07
CA ASP A 168 17.39 -4.95 -9.84
C ASP A 168 16.76 -3.62 -9.41
N LEU A 169 16.51 -3.43 -8.10
CA LEU A 169 15.93 -2.19 -7.58
C LEU A 169 16.87 -1.00 -7.83
N ARG A 170 18.16 -1.16 -7.53
CA ARG A 170 19.17 -0.10 -7.76
C ARG A 170 19.21 0.35 -9.21
N ASN A 171 19.14 -0.60 -10.14
CA ASN A 171 19.17 -0.32 -11.58
C ASN A 171 17.96 0.53 -12.03
N VAL A 172 16.77 0.29 -11.47
CA VAL A 172 15.60 1.13 -11.71
C VAL A 172 15.81 2.53 -11.15
N LEU A 173 16.27 2.64 -9.91
CA LEU A 173 16.48 3.93 -9.25
C LEU A 173 17.55 4.78 -9.96
N LEU A 174 18.59 4.15 -10.52
CA LEU A 174 19.59 4.84 -11.35
C LEU A 174 18.98 5.44 -12.61
N LYS A 175 18.02 4.75 -13.26
CA LYS A 175 17.33 5.30 -14.44
C LYS A 175 16.48 6.52 -14.08
N ILE A 176 15.77 6.47 -12.95
CA ILE A 176 14.98 7.60 -12.43
C ILE A 176 15.90 8.79 -12.13
N ARG A 177 17.02 8.57 -11.44
CA ARG A 177 18.01 9.61 -11.15
C ARG A 177 18.57 10.27 -12.42
N GLN A 178 18.70 9.50 -13.50
CA GLN A 178 19.16 9.98 -14.80
C GLN A 178 18.06 10.67 -15.62
N GLY A 179 16.83 10.78 -15.11
CA GLY A 179 15.69 11.34 -15.83
C GLY A 179 15.25 10.50 -17.03
N LYS A 180 15.62 9.21 -17.06
CA LYS A 180 15.23 8.30 -18.14
C LYS A 180 13.83 7.76 -17.88
N GLU A 181 13.05 7.62 -18.94
CA GLU A 181 11.81 6.86 -18.89
C GLU A 181 12.12 5.38 -18.62
N VAL A 182 11.32 4.77 -17.75
CA VAL A 182 11.46 3.38 -17.34
C VAL A 182 10.18 2.65 -17.72
N GLU A 183 10.28 1.76 -18.68
CA GLU A 183 9.22 0.79 -18.95
C GLU A 183 8.94 -0.05 -17.70
N PRO A 184 7.68 -0.38 -17.39
CA PRO A 184 7.34 -1.20 -16.23
C PRO A 184 8.10 -2.54 -16.21
N ILE A 185 8.81 -2.80 -15.12
CA ILE A 185 9.57 -4.04 -14.91
C ILE A 185 8.98 -4.80 -13.71
N PHE A 186 8.65 -6.07 -13.93
CA PHE A 186 8.11 -6.96 -12.91
C PHE A 186 9.04 -8.17 -12.74
N THR A 187 9.61 -8.34 -11.55
CA THR A 187 10.49 -9.47 -11.23
C THR A 187 9.93 -10.31 -10.09
N SER A 188 10.26 -11.60 -10.05
CA SER A 188 9.91 -12.46 -8.92
C SER A 188 10.80 -12.17 -7.72
N ALA A 189 10.20 -11.97 -6.55
CA ALA A 189 10.88 -11.88 -5.28
C ALA A 189 10.83 -13.21 -4.52
N VAL A 190 11.85 -13.46 -3.70
CA VAL A 190 11.93 -14.62 -2.80
C VAL A 190 11.76 -14.11 -1.39
N GLY A 191 10.78 -14.64 -0.68
CA GLY A 191 10.41 -14.10 0.62
C GLY A 191 9.23 -14.80 1.25
N CYS A 192 8.97 -14.47 2.52
CA CYS A 192 7.80 -14.96 3.23
C CYS A 192 6.53 -14.36 2.61
N TYR A 193 5.49 -15.17 2.41
CA TYR A 193 4.24 -14.69 1.84
C TYR A 193 3.59 -13.62 2.72
N ILE A 194 2.92 -12.65 2.08
CA ILE A 194 2.09 -11.63 2.75
C ILE A 194 0.73 -12.21 3.20
N GLU A 195 0.45 -13.45 2.81
CA GLU A 195 -0.85 -14.14 2.80
C GLU A 195 -1.80 -13.55 1.75
N GLU A 196 -2.15 -14.40 0.77
CA GLU A 196 -3.45 -14.27 0.13
C GLU A 196 -4.49 -14.70 1.17
N GLU A 197 -5.56 -13.92 1.30
CA GLU A 197 -6.77 -14.41 1.94
C GLU A 197 -7.12 -15.70 1.21
N VAL A 198 -6.79 -16.86 1.78
CA VAL A 198 -7.34 -18.12 1.33
C VAL A 198 -8.83 -17.90 1.50
N GLU A 199 -9.49 -17.63 0.38
CA GLU A 199 -10.92 -17.60 0.28
C GLU A 199 -11.35 -18.87 1.03
N ARG A 200 -11.89 -18.72 2.24
CA ARG A 200 -12.55 -19.81 2.95
C ARG A 200 -13.87 -20.04 2.22
N LYS A 201 -13.77 -20.38 0.94
CA LYS A 201 -14.79 -21.01 0.16
C LYS A 201 -14.90 -22.42 0.73
N SER A 202 -15.62 -22.50 1.84
CA SER A 202 -16.24 -23.72 2.36
C SER A 202 -15.33 -24.95 2.33
N LEU A 203 -14.35 -25.03 3.23
CA LEU A 203 -14.17 -26.33 3.91
C LEU A 203 -15.34 -26.47 4.88
N GLN A 204 -16.51 -26.77 4.35
CA GLN A 204 -17.47 -27.56 5.10
C GLN A 204 -16.77 -28.89 5.33
N LEU A 205 -16.23 -29.06 6.53
CA LEU A 205 -15.83 -30.38 7.01
C LEU A 205 -17.06 -31.29 6.80
N PRO A 206 -16.95 -32.42 6.05
CA PRO A 206 -18.09 -33.31 5.94
C PRO A 206 -18.53 -33.72 7.35
N PRO A 207 -19.85 -33.79 7.64
CA PRO A 207 -20.30 -34.25 8.94
C PRO A 207 -19.68 -35.63 9.20
N ARG A 208 -19.08 -35.80 10.38
CA ARG A 208 -18.55 -37.09 10.80
C ARG A 208 -19.65 -38.12 10.63
N LEU A 209 -19.42 -39.14 9.80
CA LEU A 209 -20.30 -40.30 9.74
C LEU A 209 -20.36 -40.89 11.15
N ASN A 210 -21.55 -40.91 11.75
CA ASN A 210 -21.79 -41.57 13.02
C ASN A 210 -21.42 -43.04 12.88
N THR A 211 -20.39 -43.47 13.62
CA THR A 211 -19.91 -44.86 13.71
C THR A 211 -20.84 -45.75 14.53
N GLU A 212 -22.14 -45.72 14.25
CA GLU A 212 -23.14 -46.60 14.88
C GLU A 212 -23.83 -47.55 13.89
N GLN A 213 -23.71 -47.34 12.57
CA GLN A 213 -24.30 -48.23 11.56
C GLN A 213 -23.40 -49.38 11.07
N SER A 214 -22.18 -49.52 11.59
CA SER A 214 -21.26 -50.60 11.22
C SER A 214 -21.40 -51.87 12.08
N ARG A 215 -22.35 -51.90 13.04
CA ARG A 215 -22.54 -53.03 13.97
C ARG A 215 -23.74 -53.93 13.65
N GLU A 216 -24.42 -53.74 12.52
CA GLU A 216 -25.63 -54.50 12.18
C GLU A 216 -25.48 -55.37 10.91
N THR A 217 -24.25 -55.69 10.50
CA THR A 217 -23.99 -56.62 9.37
C THR A 217 -23.10 -57.81 9.75
N LEU A 218 -22.99 -58.10 11.05
CA LEU A 218 -22.37 -59.32 11.58
C LEU A 218 -23.27 -59.98 12.63
N ARG A 219 -24.50 -60.29 12.25
CA ARG A 219 -25.33 -61.36 12.84
C ARG A 219 -26.23 -61.96 11.79
#